data_AF-A0A9Q1KEM3-F1
#
_entry.id   AF-A0A9Q1KEM3-F1
#
_cell.length_a   1.000
_cell.length_b   1.000
_cell.length_c   1.000
_cell.angle_alpha   90.00
_cell.angle_beta   90.00
_cell.angle_gamma   90.00
#
_symmetry.space_group_name_H-M   'P 1'
#
loop_
_entity.id
_entity.type
_entity.pdbx_description
1 polymer ?
#
loop_
_entity_poly.entity_id
_entity_poly.type
_entity_poly.pdbx_seq_one_letter_code
_entity_poly.pdbx_strand_id
1 'polypeptide(L)'
;MPRGMVDLGKANFCIFLAYGSEAEAALRAARMSDSRATSVLKTTLTMMISAPRCSGFAAEFGHGREERAKALMDVRYPNGRTVLHYAAGGGRTQICEYLIEQLKVDVDVKDDIGDTPLHTAALAEQYLTSAYLLDHGAQPNAANHKGIAPLHIAAMNGRQDQLRLLISKGAEVSAQPLCGTPLQCAAAMGMKNAVKILLDSDANVSKFSFSSDVHTTGASHCGKFRSLCKVIAQGSMMTDMAGTDPNLVSHGVTPLTVAVSEGQTKIIKCLLKAGADPNVTNFVKIAAMRGSRADVRALLQATTPIPSIADWSVDGILKYVQSVEAENQRKSIVEQKFHEAKAKGAEAVARNDYLEAIYWYTEASLAMTAKPKDAAVISNRSLCWARLNEGSNALKDAMACIILRPDWPKPYYRAGVAWRILQDYERAAEAFEMGLMMDPENKDLQDAKRDAETALRAARMSDFRGTFMHEYAIDSDDLCSMM
;
A
#
# COMPACT_ATOMS: atom_id res chain seq x y z
N MET A 1 -32.21 9.72 22.97
CA MET A 1 -31.33 9.06 21.97
C MET A 1 -30.88 10.13 20.98
N PRO A 2 -29.55 10.27 20.78
CA PRO A 2 -28.97 9.84 19.51
C PRO A 2 -27.65 9.08 19.68
N ARG A 3 -27.43 8.07 18.83
CA ARG A 3 -26.15 7.37 18.62
C ARG A 3 -25.34 8.16 17.60
N GLY A 4 -24.20 8.69 18.01
CA GLY A 4 -23.26 9.37 17.14
C GLY A 4 -21.89 9.44 17.79
N MET A 5 -21.03 8.47 17.47
CA MET A 5 -19.57 8.57 17.54
C MET A 5 -19.03 7.31 16.85
N VAL A 6 -18.78 7.42 15.54
CA VAL A 6 -18.00 6.41 14.82
C VAL A 6 -16.55 6.68 15.20
N ASP A 7 -16.06 5.82 16.08
CA ASP A 7 -14.76 5.87 16.72
C ASP A 7 -13.64 5.59 15.68
N LEU A 8 -13.08 6.67 15.12
CA LEU A 8 -11.95 6.67 14.18
C LEU A 8 -10.61 6.27 14.84
N GLY A 9 -10.62 5.87 16.12
CA GLY A 9 -9.45 5.34 16.85
C GLY A 9 -9.06 3.90 16.50
N LYS A 10 -9.87 3.15 15.73
CA LYS A 10 -9.61 1.72 15.45
C LYS A 10 -8.66 1.45 14.27
N ALA A 11 -8.32 2.45 13.45
CA ALA A 11 -7.35 2.25 12.37
C ALA A 11 -5.89 2.20 12.87
N ASN A 12 -5.61 2.75 14.06
CA ASN A 12 -4.33 2.56 14.75
C ASN A 12 -4.18 1.14 15.34
N PHE A 13 -5.24 0.33 15.34
CA PHE A 13 -5.22 -1.01 15.91
C PHE A 13 -4.58 -2.06 14.98
N CYS A 14 -4.56 -1.85 13.66
CA CYS A 14 -4.03 -2.85 12.72
C CYS A 14 -2.49 -2.86 12.60
N ILE A 15 -1.80 -1.75 12.89
CA ILE A 15 -0.32 -1.73 12.97
C ILE A 15 0.12 -2.09 14.40
N PHE A 16 -0.66 -1.74 15.42
CA PHE A 16 -0.36 -2.05 16.82
C PHE A 16 -0.56 -3.55 17.15
N LEU A 17 -1.51 -4.24 16.50
CA LEU A 17 -1.73 -5.67 16.72
C LEU A 17 -0.67 -6.58 16.07
N ALA A 18 -0.01 -6.14 15.01
CA ALA A 18 1.10 -6.91 14.41
C ALA A 18 2.32 -6.92 15.36
N TYR A 19 2.71 -5.76 15.90
CA TYR A 19 3.93 -5.66 16.71
C TYR A 19 3.74 -5.94 18.21
N GLY A 20 2.52 -5.79 18.75
CA GLY A 20 2.22 -6.11 20.15
C GLY A 20 2.05 -7.61 20.42
N SER A 21 1.41 -8.34 19.50
CA SER A 21 1.21 -9.78 19.63
C SER A 21 2.48 -10.60 19.31
N GLU A 22 3.35 -10.09 18.43
CA GLU A 22 4.63 -10.72 18.09
C GLU A 22 5.68 -10.58 19.20
N ALA A 23 5.64 -9.54 20.03
CA ALA A 23 6.53 -9.41 21.20
C ALA A 23 6.19 -10.42 22.31
N GLU A 24 4.89 -10.65 22.59
CA GLU A 24 4.44 -11.72 23.49
C GLU A 24 4.63 -13.12 22.87
N ALA A 25 4.45 -13.27 21.55
CA ALA A 25 4.70 -14.51 20.83
C ALA A 25 6.20 -14.86 20.77
N ALA A 26 7.11 -13.88 20.66
CA ALA A 26 8.56 -14.08 20.73
C ALA A 26 9.00 -14.49 22.16
N LEU A 27 8.38 -13.93 23.20
CA LEU A 27 8.56 -14.37 24.59
C LEU A 27 8.02 -15.79 24.85
N ARG A 28 6.95 -16.21 24.15
CA ARG A 28 6.41 -17.58 24.19
C ARG A 28 7.20 -18.57 23.33
N ALA A 29 7.69 -18.16 22.16
CA ALA A 29 8.53 -18.96 21.28
C ALA A 29 9.92 -19.22 21.90
N ALA A 30 10.46 -18.26 22.66
CA ALA A 30 11.67 -18.44 23.47
C ALA A 30 11.50 -19.45 24.63
N ARG A 31 10.29 -19.93 24.93
CA ARG A 31 10.07 -21.07 25.84
C ARG A 31 10.16 -22.43 25.13
N MET A 32 10.22 -22.49 23.80
CA MET A 32 10.01 -23.72 23.04
C MET A 32 11.20 -24.21 22.20
N SER A 33 12.37 -23.56 22.21
CA SER A 33 13.56 -24.06 21.52
C SER A 33 14.83 -24.10 22.41
N ASP A 34 15.40 -25.30 22.46
CA ASP A 34 16.67 -25.78 23.01
C ASP A 34 17.18 -25.18 24.35
N SER A 35 17.17 -26.01 25.40
CA SER A 35 17.25 -25.59 26.82
C SER A 35 18.63 -25.13 27.31
N ARG A 36 19.73 -25.43 26.61
CA ARG A 36 21.09 -25.10 27.07
C ARG A 36 21.62 -23.77 26.55
N ALA A 37 21.49 -23.48 25.26
CA ALA A 37 21.92 -22.19 24.71
C ALA A 37 21.05 -21.05 25.27
N THR A 38 19.73 -21.27 25.34
CA THR A 38 18.73 -20.30 25.78
C THR A 38 18.83 -19.97 27.26
N SER A 39 19.25 -20.92 28.13
CA SER A 39 19.47 -20.64 29.56
C SER A 39 20.75 -19.84 29.81
N VAL A 40 21.82 -20.12 29.07
CA VAL A 40 23.08 -19.35 29.16
C VAL A 40 22.86 -17.93 28.65
N LEU A 41 22.22 -17.75 27.49
CA LEU A 41 21.81 -16.47 26.89
C LEU A 41 20.90 -15.67 27.82
N LYS A 42 19.87 -16.32 28.39
CA LYS A 42 18.96 -15.68 29.34
C LYS A 42 19.70 -15.23 30.60
N THR A 43 20.65 -16.02 31.09
CA THR A 43 21.44 -15.67 32.29
C THR A 43 22.42 -14.52 32.00
N THR A 44 23.08 -14.52 30.84
CA THR A 44 24.00 -13.45 30.44
C THR A 44 23.26 -12.14 30.14
N LEU A 45 22.13 -12.18 29.43
CA LEU A 45 21.29 -10.99 29.25
C LEU A 45 20.69 -10.50 30.57
N THR A 46 20.22 -11.39 31.44
CA THR A 46 19.67 -10.99 32.75
C THR A 46 20.75 -10.34 33.63
N MET A 47 21.99 -10.85 33.57
CA MET A 47 23.14 -10.21 34.24
C MET A 47 23.51 -8.86 33.64
N MET A 48 23.48 -8.70 32.31
CA MET A 48 23.74 -7.43 31.64
C MET A 48 22.63 -6.39 31.86
N ILE A 49 21.37 -6.82 32.01
CA ILE A 49 20.21 -5.93 32.20
C ILE A 49 20.05 -5.49 33.67
N SER A 50 20.56 -6.26 34.64
CA SER A 50 20.28 -6.05 36.07
C SER A 50 21.37 -5.32 36.86
N ALA A 51 22.52 -4.99 36.27
CA ALA A 51 23.63 -4.37 37.01
C ALA A 51 23.50 -2.83 37.08
N PRO A 52 23.36 -2.23 38.27
CA PRO A 52 23.45 -0.79 38.44
C PRO A 52 24.92 -0.41 38.69
N ARG A 53 25.46 0.46 37.82
CA ARG A 53 26.81 1.10 37.87
C ARG A 53 27.96 0.25 37.30
N CYS A 54 28.22 0.45 36.01
CA CYS A 54 29.44 -0.01 35.33
C CYS A 54 30.50 1.09 35.31
N SER A 55 31.13 1.38 36.45
CA SER A 55 32.39 2.15 36.49
C SER A 55 33.59 1.31 36.95
N GLY A 56 33.37 0.03 37.31
CA GLY A 56 34.41 -0.92 37.70
C GLY A 56 34.52 -2.16 36.80
N PHE A 57 33.83 -2.17 35.65
CA PHE A 57 33.62 -3.38 34.86
C PHE A 57 34.79 -3.78 33.95
N ALA A 58 35.83 -2.94 33.81
CA ALA A 58 36.93 -3.15 32.87
C ALA A 58 38.06 -4.05 33.40
N ALA A 59 38.13 -4.34 34.69
CA ALA A 59 39.33 -4.92 35.32
C ALA A 59 39.38 -6.47 35.43
N GLU A 60 38.31 -7.21 35.13
CA GLU A 60 38.20 -8.65 35.45
C GLU A 60 37.99 -9.63 34.28
N PHE A 61 38.16 -9.21 33.01
CA PHE A 61 37.73 -10.02 31.87
C PHE A 61 38.92 -10.52 31.02
N GLY A 62 39.31 -11.79 31.21
CA GLY A 62 40.33 -12.48 30.40
C GLY A 62 39.85 -12.98 29.03
N HIS A 63 40.81 -13.23 28.13
CA HIS A 63 40.67 -13.52 26.69
C HIS A 63 39.60 -14.56 26.28
N GLY A 64 39.29 -15.58 27.09
CA GLY A 64 38.33 -16.64 26.71
C GLY A 64 36.83 -16.25 26.77
N ARG A 65 36.47 -15.10 27.34
CA ARG A 65 35.08 -14.61 27.36
C ARG A 65 34.75 -13.69 26.17
N GLU A 66 35.75 -13.10 25.53
CA GLU A 66 35.58 -12.28 24.33
C GLU A 66 35.15 -13.13 23.12
N GLU A 67 35.73 -14.32 22.97
CA GLU A 67 35.32 -15.31 21.95
C GLU A 67 33.89 -15.81 22.18
N ARG A 68 33.49 -16.06 23.44
CA ARG A 68 32.10 -16.42 23.78
C ARG A 68 31.13 -15.27 23.53
N ALA A 69 31.54 -14.03 23.83
CA ALA A 69 30.74 -12.84 23.55
C ALA A 69 30.56 -12.63 22.04
N LYS A 70 31.61 -12.87 21.23
CA LYS A 70 31.52 -12.89 19.76
C LYS A 70 30.57 -13.97 19.25
N ALA A 71 30.65 -15.20 19.76
CA ALA A 71 29.73 -16.27 19.39
C ALA A 71 28.26 -15.97 19.74
N LEU A 72 28.01 -15.18 20.80
CA LEU A 72 26.69 -14.68 21.16
C LEU A 72 26.15 -13.61 20.18
N MET A 73 27.02 -12.92 19.43
CA MET A 73 26.62 -11.89 18.45
C MET A 73 26.07 -12.48 17.16
N ASP A 74 26.55 -13.67 16.77
CA ASP A 74 26.07 -14.39 15.59
C ASP A 74 24.68 -15.01 15.82
N VAL A 75 24.20 -15.01 17.07
CA VAL A 75 22.85 -15.46 17.41
C VAL A 75 21.84 -14.46 16.88
N ARG A 76 21.24 -14.81 15.75
CA ARG A 76 20.04 -14.16 15.25
C ARG A 76 18.81 -14.81 15.87
N TYR A 77 17.91 -13.97 16.38
CA TYR A 77 16.59 -14.42 16.82
C TYR A 77 15.73 -14.80 15.58
N PRO A 78 14.59 -15.50 15.75
CA PRO A 78 13.77 -15.98 14.63
C PRO A 78 13.24 -14.92 13.65
N ASN A 79 13.40 -13.63 13.97
CA ASN A 79 13.06 -12.49 13.12
C ASN A 79 14.31 -11.74 12.61
N GLY A 80 15.48 -12.38 12.68
CA GLY A 80 16.76 -11.84 12.23
C GLY A 80 17.39 -10.83 13.17
N ARG A 81 16.70 -10.43 14.25
CA ARG A 81 17.19 -9.43 15.20
C ARG A 81 18.42 -9.95 15.94
N THR A 82 19.23 -9.00 16.39
CA THR A 82 20.44 -9.24 17.20
C THR A 82 20.28 -8.65 18.59
N VAL A 83 21.22 -8.95 19.50
CA VAL A 83 21.25 -8.38 20.85
C VAL A 83 21.25 -6.83 20.82
N LEU A 84 21.90 -6.23 19.82
CA LEU A 84 21.94 -4.78 19.66
C LEU A 84 20.55 -4.19 19.37
N HIS A 85 19.68 -4.88 18.61
CA HIS A 85 18.30 -4.44 18.38
C HIS A 85 17.49 -4.39 19.67
N TYR A 86 17.60 -5.43 20.50
CA TYR A 86 16.88 -5.50 21.78
C TYR A 86 17.41 -4.48 22.79
N ALA A 87 18.73 -4.28 22.86
CA ALA A 87 19.33 -3.25 23.69
C ALA A 87 18.86 -1.85 23.26
N ALA A 88 18.84 -1.59 21.95
CA ALA A 88 18.37 -0.33 21.37
C ALA A 88 16.90 -0.05 21.66
N GLY A 89 16.02 -1.02 21.40
CA GLY A 89 14.59 -0.92 21.71
C GLY A 89 14.26 -0.82 23.19
N GLY A 90 15.08 -1.44 24.04
CA GLY A 90 14.95 -1.39 25.50
C GLY A 90 15.59 -0.17 26.16
N GLY A 91 16.17 0.76 25.40
CA GLY A 91 16.80 1.97 25.95
C GLY A 91 18.08 1.69 26.75
N ARG A 92 18.74 0.54 26.53
CA ARG A 92 19.91 0.12 27.31
C ARG A 92 21.20 0.64 26.68
N THR A 93 21.39 1.96 26.71
CA THR A 93 22.52 2.65 26.05
C THR A 93 23.89 2.09 26.44
N GLN A 94 24.09 1.75 27.72
CA GLN A 94 25.35 1.15 28.23
C GLN A 94 25.64 -0.23 27.62
N ILE A 95 24.59 -1.00 27.29
CA ILE A 95 24.76 -2.28 26.60
C ILE A 95 25.15 -2.00 25.15
N CYS A 96 24.46 -1.06 24.47
CA CYS A 96 24.84 -0.64 23.12
C CYS A 96 26.30 -0.17 23.06
N GLU A 97 26.75 0.58 24.06
CA GLU A 97 28.14 1.06 24.19
C GLU A 97 29.13 -0.09 24.22
N TYR A 98 28.92 -1.05 25.12
CA TYR A 98 29.77 -2.22 25.20
C TYR A 98 29.79 -3.04 23.90
N LEU A 99 28.62 -3.25 23.26
CA LEU A 99 28.52 -4.02 22.02
C LEU A 99 29.26 -3.33 20.84
N ILE A 100 29.13 -2.02 20.70
CA ILE A 100 29.70 -1.26 19.58
C ILE A 100 31.18 -0.97 19.80
N GLU A 101 31.56 -0.49 20.98
CA GLU A 101 32.94 -0.04 21.22
C GLU A 101 33.89 -1.17 21.53
N GLN A 102 33.48 -2.10 22.39
CA GLN A 102 34.35 -3.19 22.85
C GLN A 102 34.29 -4.37 21.89
N LEU A 103 33.08 -4.75 21.47
CA LEU A 103 32.88 -5.93 20.64
C LEU A 103 32.79 -5.64 19.14
N LYS A 104 32.89 -4.36 18.74
CA LYS A 104 32.93 -3.91 17.34
C LYS A 104 31.76 -4.43 16.50
N VAL A 105 30.58 -4.57 17.12
CA VAL A 105 29.35 -4.93 16.41
C VAL A 105 28.99 -3.83 15.43
N ASP A 106 28.61 -4.22 14.21
CA ASP A 106 28.08 -3.30 13.22
C ASP A 106 26.82 -2.61 13.76
N VAL A 107 26.89 -1.29 13.85
CA VAL A 107 25.83 -0.43 14.38
C VAL A 107 24.57 -0.45 13.49
N ASP A 108 24.72 -0.76 12.21
CA ASP A 108 23.64 -0.83 11.22
C ASP A 108 23.25 -2.26 10.82
N VAL A 109 23.57 -3.24 11.68
CA VAL A 109 23.13 -4.62 11.49
C VAL A 109 21.63 -4.70 11.23
N LYS A 110 21.22 -5.41 10.18
CA LYS A 110 19.81 -5.52 9.78
C LYS A 110 19.15 -6.81 10.28
N ASP A 111 17.89 -6.71 10.66
CA ASP A 111 17.00 -7.86 10.88
C ASP A 111 16.33 -8.34 9.57
N ASP A 112 15.42 -9.34 9.64
CA ASP A 112 14.85 -9.98 8.43
C ASP A 112 13.96 -9.04 7.59
N ILE A 113 13.48 -7.95 8.18
CA ILE A 113 12.70 -6.92 7.47
C ILE A 113 13.57 -5.72 7.08
N GLY A 114 14.86 -5.76 7.38
CA GLY A 114 15.82 -4.72 7.06
C GLY A 114 15.87 -3.58 8.08
N ASP A 115 15.21 -3.70 9.23
CA ASP A 115 15.29 -2.70 10.29
C ASP A 115 16.68 -2.76 10.94
N THR A 116 17.18 -1.59 11.33
CA THR A 116 18.43 -1.45 12.10
C THR A 116 18.14 -1.23 13.60
N PRO A 117 19.13 -1.30 14.50
CA PRO A 117 18.96 -0.90 15.89
C PRO A 117 18.40 0.51 16.05
N LEU A 118 18.75 1.45 15.15
CA LEU A 118 18.21 2.80 15.13
C LEU A 118 16.71 2.82 14.80
N HIS A 119 16.22 1.96 13.90
CA HIS A 119 14.77 1.80 13.66
C HIS A 119 14.05 1.34 14.93
N THR A 120 14.64 0.37 15.64
CA THR A 120 14.03 -0.17 16.86
C THR A 120 14.03 0.86 17.99
N ALA A 121 15.11 1.63 18.16
CA ALA A 121 15.15 2.76 19.10
C ALA A 121 14.18 3.89 18.72
N ALA A 122 14.00 4.17 17.42
CA ALA A 122 13.02 5.13 16.92
C ALA A 122 11.59 4.69 17.22
N LEU A 123 11.28 3.42 16.96
CA LEU A 123 9.96 2.83 17.20
C LEU A 123 9.61 2.80 18.69
N ALA A 124 10.58 2.46 19.53
CA ALA A 124 10.43 2.41 20.99
C ALA A 124 10.69 3.76 21.68
N GLU A 125 10.89 4.84 20.91
CA GLU A 125 11.02 6.21 21.39
C GLU A 125 12.22 6.47 22.33
N GLN A 126 13.30 5.69 22.18
CA GLN A 126 14.48 5.69 23.03
C GLN A 126 15.48 6.78 22.61
N TYR A 127 15.17 8.05 22.92
CA TYR A 127 15.95 9.22 22.48
C TYR A 127 17.45 9.11 22.77
N LEU A 128 17.85 8.81 24.02
CA LEU A 128 19.27 8.76 24.42
C LEU A 128 20.03 7.67 23.64
N THR A 129 19.39 6.52 23.43
CA THR A 129 19.99 5.44 22.65
C THR A 129 20.03 5.77 21.17
N SER A 130 19.01 6.44 20.61
CA SER A 130 19.08 6.94 19.23
C SER A 130 20.23 7.92 19.04
N ALA A 131 20.44 8.84 19.99
CA ALA A 131 21.54 9.80 19.95
C ALA A 131 22.89 9.09 19.97
N TYR A 132 23.07 8.15 20.92
CA TYR A 132 24.26 7.32 21.01
C TYR A 132 24.55 6.56 19.71
N LEU A 133 23.55 5.86 19.15
CA LEU A 133 23.75 5.11 17.91
C LEU A 133 24.19 6.02 16.75
N LEU A 134 23.59 7.20 16.62
CA LEU A 134 23.94 8.18 15.59
C LEU A 134 25.34 8.78 15.80
N ASP A 135 25.74 9.05 17.04
CA ASP A 135 27.08 9.53 17.39
C ASP A 135 28.16 8.48 17.08
N HIS A 136 27.79 7.20 17.09
CA HIS A 136 28.66 6.06 16.79
C HIS A 136 28.48 5.49 15.38
N GLY A 137 27.98 6.30 14.45
CA GLY A 137 28.04 6.00 13.01
C GLY A 137 26.81 5.30 12.42
N ALA A 138 25.72 5.15 13.17
CA ALA A 138 24.47 4.64 12.61
C ALA A 138 23.98 5.53 11.47
N GLN A 139 23.59 4.94 10.34
CA GLN A 139 23.08 5.69 9.20
C GLN A 139 21.68 6.25 9.50
N PRO A 140 21.50 7.59 9.58
CA PRO A 140 20.18 8.21 9.84
C PRO A 140 19.17 7.94 8.71
N ASN A 141 19.68 7.62 7.52
CA ASN A 141 18.94 7.32 6.30
C ASN A 141 18.87 5.82 5.99
N ALA A 142 19.26 4.95 6.92
CA ALA A 142 19.10 3.51 6.76
C ALA A 142 17.64 3.21 6.42
N ALA A 143 17.40 2.51 5.32
CA ALA A 143 16.07 2.12 4.88
C ALA A 143 15.90 0.61 5.01
N ASN A 144 14.74 0.19 5.54
CA ASN A 144 14.33 -1.21 5.59
C ASN A 144 13.80 -1.71 4.23
N HIS A 145 13.35 -2.96 4.14
CA HIS A 145 12.89 -3.56 2.88
C HIS A 145 11.66 -2.85 2.25
N LYS A 146 10.96 -2.01 3.02
CA LYS A 146 9.84 -1.18 2.54
C LYS A 146 10.27 0.25 2.20
N GLY A 147 11.57 0.55 2.29
CA GLY A 147 12.14 1.88 2.15
C GLY A 147 11.91 2.81 3.35
N ILE A 148 11.34 2.31 4.45
CA ILE A 148 11.03 3.12 5.63
C ILE A 148 12.35 3.40 6.35
N ALA A 149 12.62 4.68 6.62
CA ALA A 149 13.76 5.16 7.40
C ALA A 149 13.33 5.59 8.82
N PRO A 150 14.26 5.70 9.80
CA PRO A 150 13.95 6.09 11.18
C PRO A 150 13.16 7.40 11.29
N LEU A 151 13.39 8.36 10.39
CA LEU A 151 12.66 9.63 10.36
C LEU A 151 11.16 9.46 10.07
N HIS A 152 10.78 8.46 9.26
CA HIS A 152 9.37 8.14 9.02
C HIS A 152 8.69 7.65 10.30
N ILE A 153 9.36 6.78 11.06
CA ILE A 153 8.84 6.25 12.33
C ILE A 153 8.64 7.38 13.34
N ALA A 154 9.65 8.25 13.49
CA ALA A 154 9.56 9.42 14.37
C ALA A 154 8.43 10.39 13.95
N ALA A 155 8.23 10.57 12.64
CA ALA A 155 7.15 11.38 12.08
C ALA A 155 5.75 10.80 12.34
N MET A 156 5.59 9.48 12.16
CA MET A 156 4.34 8.76 12.42
C MET A 156 3.94 8.84 13.91
N ASN A 157 4.93 8.73 14.81
CA ASN A 157 4.71 8.77 16.25
C ASN A 157 4.64 10.21 16.82
N GLY A 158 4.94 11.23 16.00
CA GLY A 158 4.90 12.63 16.41
C GLY A 158 5.99 13.03 17.41
N ARG A 159 7.10 12.29 17.47
CA ARG A 159 8.18 12.47 18.47
C ARG A 159 9.11 13.60 18.08
N GLN A 160 8.80 14.80 18.55
CA GLN A 160 9.48 16.05 18.20
C GLN A 160 10.99 16.01 18.43
N ASP A 161 11.44 15.57 19.61
CA ASP A 161 12.87 15.56 19.95
C ASP A 161 13.64 14.57 19.08
N GLN A 162 13.02 13.44 18.77
CA GLN A 162 13.60 12.40 17.92
C GLN A 162 13.66 12.83 16.45
N LEU A 163 12.63 13.55 15.96
CA LEU A 163 12.66 14.21 14.66
C LEU A 163 13.81 15.21 14.56
N ARG A 164 13.92 16.12 15.53
CA ARG A 164 14.99 17.13 15.55
C ARG A 164 16.38 16.49 15.60
N LEU A 165 16.54 15.45 16.41
CA LEU A 165 17.79 14.68 16.47
C LEU A 165 18.15 14.08 15.11
N LEU A 166 17.23 13.31 14.51
CA LEU A 166 17.48 12.66 13.21
C LEU A 166 17.80 13.68 12.11
N ILE A 167 17.04 14.78 12.03
CA ILE A 167 17.27 15.86 11.07
C ILE A 167 18.64 16.50 11.32
N SER A 168 19.00 16.80 12.58
CA SER A 168 20.31 17.37 12.92
C SER A 168 21.49 16.45 12.58
N LYS A 169 21.24 15.15 12.48
CA LYS A 169 22.22 14.13 12.09
C LYS A 169 22.22 13.83 10.60
N GLY A 170 21.48 14.59 9.78
CA GLY A 170 21.49 14.46 8.32
C GLY A 170 20.44 13.50 7.75
N ALA A 171 19.35 13.24 8.48
CA ALA A 171 18.23 12.48 7.92
C ALA A 171 17.56 13.23 6.75
N GLU A 172 17.32 12.54 5.64
CA GLU A 172 16.68 13.09 4.45
C GLU A 172 15.18 13.31 4.73
N VAL A 173 14.82 14.59 4.88
CA VAL A 173 13.46 15.03 5.24
C VAL A 173 12.42 14.69 4.16
N SER A 174 12.89 14.46 2.93
CA SER A 174 12.04 14.19 1.76
C SER A 174 12.26 12.79 1.16
N ALA A 175 12.81 11.83 1.91
CA ALA A 175 12.84 10.43 1.45
C ALA A 175 11.40 9.93 1.18
N GLN A 176 11.17 9.15 0.12
CA GLN A 176 9.82 8.75 -0.29
C GLN A 176 9.69 7.23 -0.56
N PRO A 177 9.49 6.42 0.48
CA PRO A 177 9.09 5.03 0.34
C PRO A 177 7.61 4.86 -0.06
N LEU A 178 7.17 3.60 -0.19
CA LEU A 178 5.79 3.23 -0.51
C LEU A 178 4.74 3.90 0.40
N CYS A 179 5.07 4.16 1.67
CA CYS A 179 4.17 4.82 2.64
C CYS A 179 4.11 6.35 2.52
N GLY A 180 4.91 6.98 1.64
CA GLY A 180 5.00 8.42 1.47
C GLY A 180 6.17 9.05 2.23
N THR A 181 6.34 10.37 2.09
CA THR A 181 7.39 11.12 2.80
C THR A 181 7.13 11.19 4.31
N PRO A 182 8.14 11.46 5.17
CA PRO A 182 7.93 11.66 6.60
C PRO A 182 6.84 12.70 6.90
N LEU A 183 6.80 13.77 6.11
CA LEU A 183 5.77 14.81 6.19
C LEU A 183 4.37 14.26 5.90
N GLN A 184 4.23 13.46 4.83
CA GLN A 184 2.97 12.81 4.49
C GLN A 184 2.53 11.84 5.60
N CYS A 185 3.46 11.08 6.18
CA CYS A 185 3.18 10.18 7.29
C CYS A 185 2.70 10.96 8.55
N ALA A 186 3.39 12.02 8.95
CA ALA A 186 3.00 12.86 10.08
C ALA A 186 1.60 13.48 9.88
N ALA A 187 1.32 13.99 8.69
CA ALA A 187 0.02 14.56 8.35
C ALA A 187 -1.09 13.51 8.32
N ALA A 188 -0.81 12.32 7.75
CA ALA A 188 -1.74 11.20 7.75
C ALA A 188 -2.16 10.81 9.17
N MET A 189 -1.20 10.80 10.11
CA MET A 189 -1.41 10.50 11.53
C MET A 189 -1.94 11.71 12.35
N GLY A 190 -1.99 12.91 11.76
CA GLY A 190 -2.48 14.11 12.45
C GLY A 190 -1.48 14.72 13.44
N MET A 191 -0.19 14.39 13.31
CA MET A 191 0.90 14.84 14.19
C MET A 191 1.31 16.29 13.86
N LYS A 192 0.53 17.26 14.34
CA LYS A 192 0.70 18.69 13.98
C LYS A 192 2.10 19.24 14.25
N ASN A 193 2.70 18.94 15.40
CA ASN A 193 4.02 19.46 15.74
C ASN A 193 5.13 18.81 14.91
N ALA A 194 4.97 17.54 14.54
CA ALA A 194 5.88 16.87 13.62
C ALA A 194 5.79 17.45 12.21
N VAL A 195 4.57 17.72 11.72
CA VAL A 195 4.36 18.43 10.45
C VAL A 195 5.04 19.80 10.47
N LYS A 196 4.91 20.56 11.58
CA LYS A 196 5.61 21.83 11.75
C LYS A 196 7.12 21.68 11.59
N ILE A 197 7.73 20.78 12.37
CA ILE A 197 9.18 20.57 12.40
C ILE A 197 9.70 20.16 11.02
N LEU A 198 8.99 19.27 10.33
CA LEU A 198 9.38 18.80 9.01
C LEU A 198 9.31 19.92 7.97
N LEU A 199 8.25 20.73 8.00
CA LEU A 199 8.12 21.88 7.10
C LEU A 199 9.16 22.98 7.42
N ASP A 200 9.42 23.25 8.69
CA ASP A 200 10.48 24.17 9.15
C ASP A 200 11.89 23.67 8.73
N SER A 201 12.01 22.39 8.35
CA SER A 201 13.25 21.76 7.89
C SER A 201 13.24 21.50 6.37
N ASP A 202 12.52 22.33 5.60
CA ASP A 202 12.42 22.31 4.14
C ASP A 202 11.90 20.97 3.55
N ALA A 203 11.02 20.26 4.27
CA ALA A 203 10.35 19.07 3.72
C ALA A 203 9.55 19.43 2.46
N ASN A 204 9.83 18.74 1.36
CA ASN A 204 9.14 18.99 0.10
C ASN A 204 7.70 18.42 0.13
N VAL A 205 6.72 19.32 -0.02
CA VAL A 205 5.29 18.99 -0.05
C VAL A 205 4.86 18.34 -1.37
N SER A 206 5.57 18.63 -2.46
CA SER A 206 5.23 18.22 -3.83
C SER A 206 6.01 16.99 -4.32
N LYS A 207 6.87 16.36 -3.50
CA LYS A 207 7.61 15.16 -3.91
C LYS A 207 6.63 13.99 -4.04
N PHE A 208 6.33 13.63 -5.29
CA PHE A 208 5.60 12.42 -5.68
C PHE A 208 6.38 11.75 -6.80
N SER A 209 7.03 10.62 -6.53
CA SER A 209 7.43 9.72 -7.61
C SER A 209 6.26 8.80 -7.93
N PHE A 210 5.73 8.92 -9.15
CA PHE A 210 5.02 7.81 -9.76
C PHE A 210 6.06 6.71 -9.95
N SER A 211 5.98 5.61 -9.20
CA SER A 211 6.55 4.41 -9.78
C SER A 211 5.73 4.15 -11.03
N SER A 212 6.39 3.95 -12.17
CA SER A 212 5.76 3.64 -13.45
C SER A 212 5.04 2.28 -13.46
N ASP A 213 4.70 1.76 -12.29
CA ASP A 213 3.97 0.51 -12.14
C ASP A 213 2.49 0.81 -12.31
N VAL A 214 2.00 0.47 -13.49
CA VAL A 214 0.63 0.62 -14.01
C VAL A 214 -0.44 -0.15 -13.17
N HIS A 215 -0.17 -0.51 -11.92
CA HIS A 215 -0.99 -1.45 -11.14
C HIS A 215 -1.38 -1.05 -9.71
N THR A 216 -1.13 0.18 -9.26
CA THR A 216 -1.74 0.63 -8.00
C THR A 216 -3.20 1.03 -8.19
N THR A 217 -4.09 0.13 -7.75
CA THR A 217 -5.53 0.35 -7.57
C THR A 217 -5.81 1.69 -6.87
N GLY A 218 -6.92 2.33 -7.24
CA GLY A 218 -7.30 3.69 -6.81
C GLY A 218 -7.27 3.96 -5.29
N ALA A 219 -7.24 2.94 -4.44
CA ALA A 219 -7.11 3.09 -2.99
C ALA A 219 -5.74 3.64 -2.53
N SER A 220 -4.64 3.25 -3.18
CA SER A 220 -3.29 3.72 -2.82
C SER A 220 -3.07 5.19 -3.19
N HIS A 221 -3.58 5.60 -4.36
CA HIS A 221 -3.59 7.00 -4.79
C HIS A 221 -4.43 7.89 -3.86
N CYS A 222 -5.62 7.41 -3.44
CA CYS A 222 -6.46 8.11 -2.47
C CYS A 222 -5.75 8.30 -1.11
N GLY A 223 -5.00 7.30 -0.63
CA GLY A 223 -4.28 7.39 0.65
C GLY A 223 -3.16 8.44 0.64
N LYS A 224 -2.29 8.43 -0.38
CA LYS A 224 -1.19 9.40 -0.53
C LYS A 224 -1.71 10.82 -0.75
N PHE A 225 -2.73 10.97 -1.60
CA PHE A 225 -3.35 12.27 -1.86
C PHE A 225 -4.12 12.81 -0.63
N ARG A 226 -4.78 11.94 0.14
CA ARG A 226 -5.40 12.32 1.42
C ARG A 226 -4.39 12.84 2.43
N SER A 227 -3.21 12.20 2.46
CA SER A 227 -2.08 12.65 3.29
C SER A 227 -1.63 14.04 2.89
N LEU A 228 -1.45 14.29 1.58
CA LEU A 228 -1.14 15.62 1.04
C LEU A 228 -2.21 16.67 1.39
N CYS A 229 -3.49 16.35 1.26
CA CYS A 229 -4.57 17.27 1.64
C CYS A 229 -4.48 17.67 3.11
N LYS A 230 -4.12 16.72 3.99
CA LYS A 230 -3.87 17.01 5.41
C LYS A 230 -2.62 17.86 5.61
N VAL A 231 -1.54 17.63 4.84
CA VAL A 231 -0.33 18.46 4.87
C VAL A 231 -0.68 19.90 4.49
N ILE A 232 -1.31 20.11 3.33
CA ILE A 232 -1.68 21.45 2.83
C ILE A 232 -2.62 22.14 3.81
N ALA A 233 -3.62 21.41 4.34
CA ALA A 233 -4.52 21.97 5.33
C ALA A 233 -3.82 22.38 6.64
N GLN A 234 -2.88 21.56 7.13
CA GLN A 234 -2.14 21.88 8.35
C GLN A 234 -1.12 23.01 8.14
N GLY A 235 -0.41 23.02 7.01
CA GLY A 235 0.47 24.11 6.59
C GLY A 235 -0.30 25.43 6.44
N SER A 236 -1.49 25.40 5.83
CA SER A 236 -2.37 26.58 5.70
C SER A 236 -2.91 27.11 7.03
N MET A 237 -2.94 26.29 8.08
CA MET A 237 -3.34 26.72 9.44
C MET A 237 -2.16 27.28 10.24
N MET A 238 -0.92 27.08 9.80
CA MET A 238 0.29 27.63 10.40
C MET A 238 0.59 28.95 9.71
N THR A 239 0.55 30.04 10.48
CA THR A 239 0.47 31.43 9.97
C THR A 239 1.68 31.93 9.18
N ASP A 240 2.73 31.13 9.00
CA ASP A 240 4.03 31.61 8.51
C ASP A 240 4.64 30.75 7.38
N MET A 241 3.89 29.84 6.75
CA MET A 241 4.41 28.99 5.65
C MET A 241 3.84 29.36 4.28
N ALA A 242 4.50 30.30 3.62
CA ALA A 242 4.13 30.85 2.31
C ALA A 242 4.47 29.96 1.08
N GLY A 243 4.57 28.63 1.23
CA GLY A 243 5.15 27.76 0.18
C GLY A 243 4.21 26.74 -0.47
N THR A 244 2.99 26.51 0.05
CA THR A 244 2.09 25.48 -0.47
C THR A 244 1.05 26.03 -1.42
N ASP A 245 1.09 25.61 -2.69
CA ASP A 245 0.01 25.88 -3.64
C ASP A 245 -1.25 25.07 -3.27
N PRO A 246 -2.34 25.73 -2.80
CA PRO A 246 -3.58 25.05 -2.45
C PRO A 246 -4.32 24.48 -3.68
N ASN A 247 -3.91 24.86 -4.88
CA ASN A 247 -4.48 24.46 -6.16
C ASN A 247 -3.68 23.38 -6.89
N LEU A 248 -2.69 22.78 -6.22
CA LEU A 248 -1.87 21.72 -6.80
C LEU A 248 -2.74 20.62 -7.42
N VAL A 249 -2.56 20.37 -8.72
CA VAL A 249 -3.33 19.39 -9.48
C VAL A 249 -2.53 18.10 -9.62
N SER A 250 -3.11 16.97 -9.20
CA SER A 250 -2.59 15.63 -9.51
C SER A 250 -3.67 14.81 -10.19
N HIS A 251 -3.46 14.38 -11.43
CA HIS A 251 -4.45 13.65 -12.25
C HIS A 251 -5.84 14.34 -12.28
N GLY A 252 -5.88 15.68 -12.35
CA GLY A 252 -7.13 16.44 -12.37
C GLY A 252 -7.84 16.54 -11.00
N VAL A 253 -7.21 16.10 -9.91
CA VAL A 253 -7.73 16.18 -8.55
C VAL A 253 -6.96 17.23 -7.76
N THR A 254 -7.68 18.15 -7.10
CA THR A 254 -7.12 19.18 -6.21
C THR A 254 -7.33 18.80 -4.74
N PRO A 255 -6.57 19.39 -3.79
CA PRO A 255 -6.81 19.19 -2.36
C PRO A 255 -8.25 19.51 -1.95
N LEU A 256 -8.82 20.54 -2.59
CA LEU A 256 -10.21 20.94 -2.37
C LEU A 256 -11.19 19.87 -2.88
N THR A 257 -10.92 19.22 -4.02
CA THR A 257 -11.73 18.11 -4.53
C THR A 257 -11.90 16.99 -3.50
N VAL A 258 -10.80 16.59 -2.84
CA VAL A 258 -10.84 15.52 -1.84
C VAL A 258 -11.45 15.97 -0.52
N ALA A 259 -11.16 17.19 -0.07
CA ALA A 259 -11.80 17.75 1.11
C ALA A 259 -13.34 17.78 0.98
N VAL A 260 -13.84 18.14 -0.21
CA VAL A 260 -15.27 18.17 -0.55
C VAL A 260 -15.85 16.77 -0.74
N SER A 261 -15.13 15.85 -1.40
CA SER A 261 -15.58 14.46 -1.59
C SER A 261 -15.57 13.63 -0.31
N GLU A 262 -14.81 14.03 0.72
CA GLU A 262 -14.78 13.41 2.05
C GLU A 262 -15.58 14.16 3.12
N GLY A 263 -15.90 15.44 2.90
CA GLY A 263 -16.89 16.19 3.69
C GLY A 263 -16.23 16.83 4.90
N GLN A 264 -14.98 17.23 4.72
CA GLN A 264 -14.12 17.74 5.76
C GLN A 264 -14.28 19.27 5.85
N THR A 265 -15.41 19.76 6.36
CA THR A 265 -15.75 21.21 6.40
C THR A 265 -14.64 22.11 6.92
N LYS A 266 -13.94 21.66 7.99
CA LYS A 266 -12.83 22.44 8.56
C LYS A 266 -11.69 22.61 7.57
N ILE A 267 -11.36 21.56 6.81
CA ILE A 267 -10.29 21.56 5.81
C ILE A 267 -10.70 22.35 4.56
N ILE A 268 -11.95 22.21 4.12
CA ILE A 268 -12.52 23.05 3.04
C ILE A 268 -12.32 24.53 3.38
N LYS A 269 -12.73 24.97 4.58
CA LYS A 269 -12.54 26.37 5.02
C LYS A 269 -11.08 26.80 5.06
N CYS A 270 -10.17 25.92 5.44
CA CYS A 270 -8.74 26.23 5.48
C CYS A 270 -8.16 26.39 4.07
N LEU A 271 -8.50 25.47 3.16
CA LEU A 271 -8.07 25.53 1.77
C LEU A 271 -8.59 26.78 1.05
N LEU A 272 -9.86 27.14 1.25
CA LEU A 272 -10.42 28.38 0.70
C LEU A 272 -9.70 29.62 1.22
N LYS A 273 -9.40 29.69 2.53
CA LYS A 273 -8.61 30.78 3.10
C LYS A 273 -7.19 30.86 2.54
N ALA A 274 -6.62 29.71 2.18
CA ALA A 274 -5.29 29.63 1.58
C ALA A 274 -5.27 30.02 0.09
N GLY A 275 -6.42 30.25 -0.54
CA GLY A 275 -6.53 30.61 -1.96
C GLY A 275 -6.84 29.44 -2.89
N ALA A 276 -7.38 28.32 -2.37
CA ALA A 276 -7.91 27.27 -3.23
C ALA A 276 -9.06 27.81 -4.10
N ASP A 277 -8.97 27.65 -5.41
CA ASP A 277 -9.99 28.06 -6.37
C ASP A 277 -11.16 27.05 -6.37
N PRO A 278 -12.34 27.47 -5.90
CA PRO A 278 -13.49 26.58 -5.82
C PRO A 278 -14.27 26.49 -7.14
N ASN A 279 -13.84 27.17 -8.21
CA ASN A 279 -14.53 27.18 -9.50
C ASN A 279 -13.93 26.22 -10.53
N VAL A 280 -12.77 25.60 -10.23
CA VAL A 280 -12.13 24.56 -11.07
C VAL A 280 -13.05 23.36 -11.30
N THR A 281 -13.96 23.08 -10.37
CA THR A 281 -14.94 22.00 -10.44
C THR A 281 -16.21 22.44 -9.72
N ASN A 282 -17.36 21.83 -10.05
CA ASN A 282 -18.64 22.12 -9.39
C ASN A 282 -18.71 21.58 -7.95
N PHE A 283 -17.79 22.00 -7.06
CA PHE A 283 -17.69 21.54 -5.67
C PHE A 283 -18.97 21.76 -4.88
N VAL A 284 -19.69 22.85 -5.16
CA VAL A 284 -21.00 23.14 -4.54
C VAL A 284 -22.02 22.05 -4.85
N LYS A 285 -22.07 21.55 -6.09
CA LYS A 285 -22.94 20.42 -6.48
C LYS A 285 -22.50 19.13 -5.76
N ILE A 286 -21.19 18.87 -5.64
CA ILE A 286 -20.65 17.70 -4.94
C ILE A 286 -21.01 17.71 -3.45
N ALA A 287 -20.79 18.84 -2.76
CA ALA A 287 -21.15 19.04 -1.37
C ALA A 287 -22.67 18.89 -1.14
N ALA A 288 -23.47 19.44 -2.05
CA ALA A 288 -24.93 19.36 -1.99
C ALA A 288 -25.47 17.94 -2.23
N MET A 289 -24.87 17.16 -3.13
CA MET A 289 -25.25 15.75 -3.37
C MET A 289 -25.11 14.89 -2.11
N ARG A 290 -24.22 15.28 -1.21
CA ARG A 290 -24.03 14.61 0.08
C ARG A 290 -24.96 15.09 1.18
N GLY A 291 -25.76 16.12 0.90
CA GLY A 291 -26.61 16.78 1.91
C GLY A 291 -25.83 17.63 2.92
N SER A 292 -24.55 17.93 2.67
CA SER A 292 -23.72 18.67 3.63
C SER A 292 -23.97 20.18 3.54
N ARG A 293 -24.94 20.67 4.32
CA ARG A 293 -25.25 22.12 4.43
C ARG A 293 -24.03 22.96 4.82
N ALA A 294 -23.16 22.41 5.67
CA ALA A 294 -21.99 23.11 6.17
C ALA A 294 -20.93 23.33 5.07
N ASP A 295 -20.74 22.32 4.21
CA ASP A 295 -19.79 22.40 3.09
C ASP A 295 -20.32 23.30 1.98
N VAL A 296 -21.62 23.19 1.63
CA VAL A 296 -22.27 24.08 0.66
C VAL A 296 -22.15 25.53 1.11
N ARG A 297 -22.41 25.82 2.40
CA ARG A 297 -22.25 27.17 2.94
C ARG A 297 -20.81 27.67 2.88
N ALA A 298 -19.83 26.81 3.17
CA ALA A 298 -18.43 27.18 3.12
C ALA A 298 -17.98 27.52 1.69
N LEU A 299 -18.44 26.75 0.70
CA LEU A 299 -18.09 26.94 -0.72
C LEU A 299 -18.81 28.14 -1.34
N LEU A 300 -20.08 28.37 -0.99
CA LEU A 300 -20.89 29.46 -1.53
C LEU A 300 -20.26 30.85 -1.38
N GLN A 301 -19.49 31.07 -0.32
CA GLN A 301 -18.80 32.34 -0.06
C GLN A 301 -17.66 32.62 -1.05
N ALA A 302 -17.18 31.60 -1.76
CA ALA A 302 -16.02 31.67 -2.63
C ALA A 302 -16.31 31.25 -4.09
N THR A 303 -17.51 30.72 -4.38
CA THR A 303 -17.90 30.25 -5.73
C THR A 303 -18.79 31.24 -6.48
N THR A 304 -18.61 31.33 -7.79
CA THR A 304 -19.55 32.05 -8.68
C THR A 304 -20.86 31.26 -8.87
N PRO A 305 -22.01 31.94 -9.03
CA PRO A 305 -23.29 31.29 -9.32
C PRO A 305 -23.25 30.41 -10.56
N ILE A 306 -23.80 29.19 -10.45
CA ILE A 306 -23.94 28.30 -11.61
C ILE A 306 -25.24 28.65 -12.35
N PRO A 307 -25.22 28.99 -13.65
CA PRO A 307 -26.41 29.45 -14.38
C PRO A 307 -27.60 28.48 -14.39
N SER A 308 -27.34 27.18 -14.22
CA SER A 308 -28.38 26.13 -14.15
C SER A 308 -29.17 26.10 -12.83
N ILE A 309 -28.76 26.87 -11.81
CA ILE A 309 -29.40 26.88 -10.49
C ILE A 309 -29.97 28.28 -10.23
N ALA A 310 -31.30 28.39 -10.35
CA ALA A 310 -31.99 29.68 -10.21
C ALA A 310 -31.94 30.24 -8.78
N ASP A 311 -32.08 29.38 -7.76
CA ASP A 311 -31.96 29.75 -6.35
C ASP A 311 -30.57 29.38 -5.82
N TRP A 312 -29.67 30.37 -5.79
CA TRP A 312 -28.28 30.21 -5.32
C TRP A 312 -28.12 30.30 -3.79
N SER A 313 -29.16 29.97 -3.03
CA SER A 313 -29.07 29.76 -1.59
C SER A 313 -28.68 28.32 -1.24
N VAL A 314 -28.25 28.07 0.00
CA VAL A 314 -27.97 26.70 0.49
C VAL A 314 -29.19 25.79 0.27
N ASP A 315 -30.40 26.30 0.54
CA ASP A 315 -31.65 25.56 0.39
C ASP A 315 -32.02 25.35 -1.07
N GLY A 316 -31.89 26.38 -1.90
CA GLY A 316 -32.11 26.31 -3.34
C GLY A 316 -31.22 25.28 -4.04
N ILE A 317 -29.93 25.28 -3.73
CA ILE A 317 -28.95 24.33 -4.27
C ILE A 317 -29.27 22.90 -3.84
N LEU A 318 -29.56 22.68 -2.55
CA LEU A 318 -29.90 21.34 -2.05
C LEU A 318 -31.18 20.80 -2.69
N LYS A 319 -32.20 21.67 -2.82
CA LYS A 319 -33.45 21.34 -3.49
C LYS A 319 -33.24 21.03 -4.97
N TYR A 320 -32.44 21.83 -5.67
CA TYR A 320 -32.11 21.60 -7.08
C TYR A 320 -31.41 20.25 -7.27
N VAL A 321 -30.39 19.94 -6.46
CA VAL A 321 -29.62 18.69 -6.59
C VAL A 321 -30.45 17.43 -6.29
N GLN A 322 -31.53 17.58 -5.53
CA GLN A 322 -32.54 16.54 -5.27
C GLN A 322 -33.69 16.53 -6.29
N SER A 323 -33.75 17.51 -7.20
CA SER A 323 -34.81 17.60 -8.20
C SER A 323 -34.71 16.48 -9.22
N VAL A 324 -35.87 16.10 -9.78
CA VAL A 324 -35.96 15.13 -10.87
C VAL A 324 -35.18 15.60 -12.10
N GLU A 325 -35.17 16.91 -12.37
CA GLU A 325 -34.41 17.52 -13.46
C GLU A 325 -32.90 17.28 -13.31
N ALA A 326 -32.33 17.65 -12.16
CA ALA A 326 -30.91 17.45 -11.89
C ALA A 326 -30.53 15.96 -11.90
N GLU A 327 -31.40 15.08 -11.39
CA GLU A 327 -31.20 13.64 -11.44
C GLU A 327 -31.20 13.09 -12.87
N ASN A 328 -32.14 13.51 -13.71
CA ASN A 328 -32.18 13.11 -15.12
C ASN A 328 -30.97 13.62 -15.88
N GLN A 329 -30.55 14.86 -15.63
CA GLN A 329 -29.34 15.43 -16.25
C GLN A 329 -28.09 14.65 -15.84
N ARG A 330 -27.96 14.27 -14.56
CA ARG A 330 -26.86 13.41 -14.09
C ARG A 330 -26.85 12.05 -14.78
N LYS A 331 -28.00 11.38 -14.83
CA LYS A 331 -28.14 10.08 -15.50
C LYS A 331 -27.76 10.17 -16.97
N SER A 332 -28.23 11.20 -17.66
CA SER A 332 -27.92 11.44 -19.07
C SER A 332 -26.42 11.66 -19.31
N ILE A 333 -25.74 12.46 -18.48
CA ILE A 333 -24.28 12.67 -18.59
C ILE A 333 -23.52 11.35 -18.37
N VAL A 334 -23.92 10.57 -17.36
CA VAL A 334 -23.30 9.27 -17.07
C VAL A 334 -23.51 8.28 -18.22
N GLU A 335 -24.72 8.22 -18.77
CA GLU A 335 -25.05 7.40 -19.94
C GLU A 335 -24.25 7.81 -21.18
N GLN A 336 -24.15 9.11 -21.46
CA GLN A 336 -23.36 9.63 -22.57
C GLN A 336 -21.88 9.24 -22.43
N LYS A 337 -21.28 9.46 -21.25
CA LYS A 337 -19.88 9.08 -20.99
C LYS A 337 -19.64 7.59 -21.15
N PHE A 338 -20.58 6.76 -20.68
CA PHE A 338 -20.52 5.32 -20.86
C PHE A 338 -20.52 4.93 -22.34
N HIS A 339 -21.46 5.46 -23.11
CA HIS A 339 -21.57 5.16 -24.54
C HIS A 339 -20.34 5.63 -25.33
N GLU A 340 -19.81 6.81 -25.00
CA GLU A 340 -18.59 7.34 -25.61
C GLU A 340 -17.37 6.44 -25.29
N ALA A 341 -17.16 6.09 -24.02
CA ALA A 341 -16.05 5.22 -23.62
C ALA A 341 -16.17 3.81 -24.24
N LYS A 342 -17.39 3.25 -24.30
CA LYS A 342 -17.64 1.97 -24.96
C LYS A 342 -17.33 2.02 -26.46
N ALA A 343 -17.69 3.11 -27.15
CA ALA A 343 -17.40 3.30 -28.57
C ALA A 343 -15.89 3.42 -28.82
N LYS A 344 -15.19 4.26 -28.04
CA LYS A 344 -13.73 4.41 -28.11
C LYS A 344 -12.99 3.10 -27.86
N GLY A 345 -13.45 2.30 -26.90
CA GLY A 345 -12.92 0.96 -26.66
C GLY A 345 -13.10 0.04 -27.86
N ALA A 346 -14.25 0.08 -28.54
CA ALA A 346 -14.49 -0.72 -29.75
C ALA A 346 -13.62 -0.28 -30.93
N GLU A 347 -13.44 1.04 -31.13
CA GLU A 347 -12.54 1.59 -32.14
C GLU A 347 -11.07 1.19 -31.90
N ALA A 348 -10.61 1.24 -30.65
CA ALA A 348 -9.26 0.81 -30.28
C ALA A 348 -9.04 -0.69 -30.57
N VAL A 349 -10.02 -1.55 -30.27
CA VAL A 349 -9.98 -2.97 -30.65
C VAL A 349 -9.87 -3.13 -32.17
N ALA A 350 -10.61 -2.34 -32.96
CA ALA A 350 -10.55 -2.40 -34.42
C ALA A 350 -9.17 -2.01 -34.98
N ARG A 351 -8.41 -1.18 -34.26
CA ARG A 351 -7.01 -0.83 -34.57
C ARG A 351 -5.98 -1.83 -34.02
N ASN A 352 -6.41 -2.88 -33.32
CA ASN A 352 -5.56 -3.79 -32.53
C ASN A 352 -4.77 -3.10 -31.41
N ASP A 353 -5.20 -1.92 -30.93
CA ASP A 353 -4.64 -1.28 -29.74
C ASP A 353 -5.38 -1.78 -28.50
N TYR A 354 -4.94 -2.92 -27.97
CA TYR A 354 -5.60 -3.57 -26.86
C TYR A 354 -5.38 -2.86 -25.52
N LEU A 355 -4.28 -2.13 -25.35
CA LEU A 355 -4.02 -1.35 -24.13
C LEU A 355 -4.95 -0.13 -24.06
N GLU A 356 -5.09 0.60 -25.16
CA GLU A 356 -6.05 1.70 -25.26
C GLU A 356 -7.49 1.20 -25.08
N ALA A 357 -7.83 0.06 -25.67
CA ALA A 357 -9.15 -0.57 -25.49
C ALA A 357 -9.44 -0.92 -24.02
N ILE A 358 -8.47 -1.49 -23.30
CA ILE A 358 -8.60 -1.82 -21.87
C ILE A 358 -8.89 -0.57 -21.04
N TYR A 359 -8.17 0.53 -21.32
CA TYR A 359 -8.39 1.81 -20.66
C TYR A 359 -9.84 2.27 -20.85
N TRP A 360 -10.30 2.36 -22.10
CA TRP A 360 -11.65 2.84 -22.39
C TRP A 360 -12.77 1.93 -21.85
N TYR A 361 -12.62 0.61 -21.92
CA TYR A 361 -13.59 -0.30 -21.30
C TYR A 361 -13.59 -0.24 -19.77
N THR A 362 -12.46 0.11 -19.16
CA THR A 362 -12.37 0.38 -17.72
C THR A 362 -13.10 1.67 -17.37
N GLU A 363 -12.86 2.75 -18.11
CA GLU A 363 -13.59 4.01 -17.95
C GLU A 363 -15.10 3.84 -18.13
N ALA A 364 -15.53 3.08 -19.14
CA ALA A 364 -16.95 2.74 -19.34
C ALA A 364 -17.52 2.00 -18.11
N SER A 365 -16.79 1.03 -17.58
CA SER A 365 -17.23 0.28 -16.38
C SER A 365 -17.30 1.16 -15.14
N LEU A 366 -16.46 2.19 -15.04
CA LEU A 366 -16.45 3.15 -13.93
C LEU A 366 -17.55 4.20 -14.04
N ALA A 367 -17.98 4.56 -15.26
CA ALA A 367 -19.07 5.53 -15.45
C ALA A 367 -20.39 5.06 -14.82
N MET A 368 -20.68 3.75 -14.83
CA MET A 368 -21.97 3.18 -14.45
C MET A 368 -22.05 2.72 -12.98
N THR A 369 -21.55 3.50 -12.01
CA THR A 369 -21.48 3.09 -10.59
C THR A 369 -22.82 2.72 -9.95
N ALA A 370 -23.95 3.15 -10.51
CA ALA A 370 -25.30 2.93 -9.98
C ALA A 370 -26.12 1.89 -10.76
N LYS A 371 -25.61 1.33 -11.87
CA LYS A 371 -26.30 0.32 -12.69
C LYS A 371 -25.53 -1.00 -12.66
N PRO A 372 -26.20 -2.15 -12.97
CA PRO A 372 -25.48 -3.40 -13.18
C PRO A 372 -24.42 -3.20 -14.26
N LYS A 373 -23.21 -3.68 -14.02
CA LYS A 373 -22.11 -3.52 -14.99
C LYS A 373 -22.50 -4.18 -16.31
N ASP A 374 -22.26 -3.50 -17.43
CA ASP A 374 -22.53 -4.06 -18.76
C ASP A 374 -21.58 -5.24 -19.01
N ALA A 375 -22.13 -6.45 -18.98
CA ALA A 375 -21.39 -7.68 -19.18
C ALA A 375 -20.66 -7.70 -20.54
N ALA A 376 -21.16 -7.01 -21.56
CA ALA A 376 -20.51 -6.93 -22.87
C ALA A 376 -19.21 -6.12 -22.81
N VAL A 377 -19.18 -5.03 -22.04
CA VAL A 377 -17.97 -4.22 -21.84
C VAL A 377 -16.89 -5.03 -21.12
N ILE A 378 -17.26 -5.73 -20.04
CA ILE A 378 -16.32 -6.56 -19.29
C ILE A 378 -15.83 -7.74 -20.16
N SER A 379 -16.70 -8.36 -20.95
CA SER A 379 -16.33 -9.46 -21.85
C SER A 379 -15.38 -9.01 -22.97
N ASN A 380 -15.55 -7.79 -23.47
CA ASN A 380 -14.63 -7.21 -24.45
C ASN A 380 -13.29 -6.82 -23.81
N ARG A 381 -13.28 -6.36 -22.56
CA ARG A 381 -12.03 -6.12 -21.82
C ARG A 381 -11.27 -7.41 -21.54
N SER A 382 -11.97 -8.48 -21.16
CA SER A 382 -11.41 -9.83 -21.02
C SER A 382 -10.70 -10.31 -22.30
N LEU A 383 -11.31 -10.07 -23.47
CA LEU A 383 -10.66 -10.34 -24.77
C LEU A 383 -9.35 -9.57 -24.93
N CYS A 384 -9.34 -8.28 -24.61
CA CYS A 384 -8.16 -7.44 -24.78
C CYS A 384 -7.01 -7.93 -23.88
N TRP A 385 -7.30 -8.30 -22.63
CA TRP A 385 -6.32 -8.94 -21.74
C TRP A 385 -5.79 -10.24 -22.32
N ALA A 386 -6.67 -11.11 -22.85
CA ALA A 386 -6.26 -12.36 -23.47
C ALA A 386 -5.35 -12.13 -24.69
N ARG A 387 -5.61 -11.09 -25.50
CA ARG A 387 -4.75 -10.71 -26.64
C ARG A 387 -3.37 -10.21 -26.23
N LEU A 388 -3.23 -9.69 -25.01
CA LEU A 388 -1.95 -9.30 -24.40
C LEU A 388 -1.29 -10.44 -23.61
N ASN A 389 -1.83 -11.66 -23.68
CA ASN A 389 -1.37 -12.83 -22.92
C ASN A 389 -1.47 -12.67 -21.39
N GLU A 390 -2.38 -11.80 -20.92
CA GLU A 390 -2.64 -11.51 -19.50
C GLU A 390 -3.76 -12.40 -18.94
N GLY A 391 -3.44 -13.68 -18.73
CA GLY A 391 -4.42 -14.71 -18.35
C GLY A 391 -5.19 -14.42 -17.06
N SER A 392 -4.51 -13.95 -16.00
CA SER A 392 -5.16 -13.70 -14.71
C SER A 392 -6.19 -12.57 -14.77
N ASN A 393 -5.91 -11.49 -15.49
CA ASN A 393 -6.83 -10.37 -15.65
C ASN A 393 -7.99 -10.72 -16.59
N ALA A 394 -7.69 -11.44 -17.68
CA ALA A 394 -8.70 -11.97 -18.59
C ALA A 394 -9.71 -12.88 -17.85
N LEU A 395 -9.22 -13.74 -16.96
CA LEU A 395 -10.04 -14.66 -16.17
C LEU A 395 -10.93 -13.91 -15.17
N LYS A 396 -10.39 -12.92 -14.45
CA LYS A 396 -11.18 -12.08 -13.52
C LYS A 396 -12.37 -11.43 -14.22
N ASP A 397 -12.14 -10.84 -15.39
CA ASP A 397 -13.20 -10.22 -16.17
C ASP A 397 -14.19 -11.25 -16.72
N ALA A 398 -13.72 -12.41 -17.19
CA ALA A 398 -14.59 -13.48 -17.69
C ALA A 398 -15.51 -14.03 -16.58
N MET A 399 -14.97 -14.31 -15.40
CA MET A 399 -15.73 -14.75 -14.22
C MET A 399 -16.75 -13.69 -13.78
N ALA A 400 -16.36 -12.41 -13.77
CA ALA A 400 -17.28 -11.33 -13.47
C ALA A 400 -18.46 -11.28 -14.47
N CYS A 401 -18.20 -11.55 -15.76
CA CYS A 401 -19.28 -11.65 -16.76
C CYS A 401 -20.21 -12.83 -16.49
N ILE A 402 -19.68 -14.00 -16.14
CA ILE A 402 -20.46 -15.20 -15.81
C ILE A 402 -21.40 -14.92 -14.64
N ILE A 403 -20.90 -14.26 -13.58
CA ILE A 403 -21.71 -13.90 -12.42
C ILE A 403 -22.85 -12.93 -12.82
N LEU A 404 -22.59 -12.00 -13.73
CA LEU A 404 -23.59 -11.02 -14.17
C LEU A 404 -24.62 -11.61 -15.13
N ARG A 405 -24.19 -12.54 -15.98
CA ARG A 405 -25.00 -13.19 -17.01
C ARG A 405 -24.60 -14.65 -17.16
N PRO A 406 -25.10 -15.54 -16.28
CA PRO A 406 -24.76 -16.95 -16.30
C PRO A 406 -25.40 -17.68 -17.48
N ASP A 407 -26.42 -17.11 -18.12
CA ASP A 407 -27.10 -17.65 -19.30
C ASP A 407 -26.39 -17.30 -20.62
N TRP A 408 -25.23 -16.65 -20.55
CA TRP A 408 -24.51 -16.16 -21.73
C TRP A 408 -23.29 -17.05 -22.04
N PRO A 409 -23.25 -17.77 -23.18
CA PRO A 409 -22.15 -18.69 -23.49
C PRO A 409 -20.78 -18.01 -23.68
N LYS A 410 -20.76 -16.77 -24.20
CA LYS A 410 -19.53 -16.07 -24.58
C LYS A 410 -18.54 -15.85 -23.40
N PRO A 411 -18.98 -15.44 -22.20
CA PRO A 411 -18.14 -15.42 -21.00
C PRO A 411 -17.42 -16.73 -20.67
N TYR A 412 -18.07 -17.87 -20.87
CA TYR A 412 -17.46 -19.19 -20.64
C TYR A 412 -16.34 -19.48 -21.64
N TYR A 413 -16.53 -19.11 -22.91
CA TYR A 413 -15.46 -19.11 -23.91
C TYR A 413 -14.28 -18.22 -23.46
N ARG A 414 -14.55 -17.00 -22.97
CA ARG A 414 -13.50 -16.10 -22.46
C ARG A 414 -12.73 -16.71 -21.29
N ALA A 415 -13.44 -17.35 -20.36
CA ALA A 415 -12.82 -18.01 -19.21
C ALA A 415 -11.93 -19.18 -19.64
N GLY A 416 -12.39 -20.01 -20.58
CA GLY A 416 -11.59 -21.10 -21.12
C GLY A 416 -10.32 -20.62 -21.82
N VAL A 417 -10.39 -19.55 -22.61
CA VAL A 417 -9.20 -18.92 -23.21
C VAL A 417 -8.24 -18.40 -22.13
N ALA A 418 -8.74 -17.76 -21.08
CA ALA A 418 -7.91 -17.26 -19.99
C ALA A 418 -7.21 -18.38 -19.22
N TRP A 419 -7.90 -19.49 -18.94
CA TRP A 419 -7.32 -20.67 -18.32
C TRP A 419 -6.25 -21.33 -19.21
N ARG A 420 -6.43 -21.36 -20.53
CA ARG A 420 -5.40 -21.82 -21.48
C ARG A 420 -4.13 -20.97 -21.41
N ILE A 421 -4.26 -19.64 -21.33
CA ILE A 421 -3.10 -18.74 -21.16
C ILE A 421 -2.35 -19.04 -19.85
N LEU A 422 -3.10 -19.37 -18.78
CA LEU A 422 -2.55 -19.78 -17.50
C LEU A 422 -2.06 -21.24 -17.47
N GLN A 423 -2.14 -21.95 -18.60
CA GLN A 423 -1.77 -23.37 -18.76
C GLN A 423 -2.57 -24.34 -17.86
N ASP A 424 -3.73 -23.91 -17.36
CA ASP A 424 -4.68 -24.76 -16.64
C ASP A 424 -5.69 -25.35 -17.64
N TYR A 425 -5.24 -26.37 -18.38
CA TYR A 425 -6.01 -26.94 -19.48
C TYR A 425 -7.25 -27.72 -19.02
N GLU A 426 -7.26 -28.20 -17.78
CA GLU A 426 -8.39 -28.89 -17.18
C GLU A 426 -9.54 -27.92 -16.94
N ARG A 427 -9.30 -26.82 -16.22
CA ARG A 427 -10.31 -25.77 -16.03
C ARG A 427 -10.69 -25.08 -17.32
N ALA A 428 -9.79 -25.01 -18.30
CA ALA A 428 -10.13 -24.52 -19.62
C ALA A 428 -11.20 -25.39 -20.30
N ALA A 429 -11.02 -26.72 -20.31
CA ALA A 429 -11.97 -27.65 -20.89
C ALA A 429 -13.33 -27.61 -20.17
N GLU A 430 -13.31 -27.56 -18.83
CA GLU A 430 -14.53 -27.38 -18.02
C GLU A 430 -15.28 -26.09 -18.37
N ALA A 431 -14.57 -24.98 -18.49
CA ALA A 431 -15.18 -23.70 -18.85
C ALA A 431 -15.83 -23.76 -20.25
N PHE A 432 -15.16 -24.36 -21.24
CA PHE A 432 -15.75 -24.54 -22.57
C PHE A 432 -16.97 -25.47 -22.54
N GLU A 433 -16.93 -26.54 -21.75
CA GLU A 433 -18.07 -27.45 -21.58
C GLU A 433 -19.29 -26.74 -21.00
N MET A 434 -19.09 -25.92 -19.97
CA MET A 434 -20.16 -25.10 -19.40
C MET A 434 -20.77 -24.14 -20.43
N GLY A 435 -19.96 -23.62 -21.36
CA GLY A 435 -20.45 -22.85 -22.50
C GLY A 435 -21.29 -23.68 -23.47
N LEU A 436 -20.86 -24.90 -23.79
CA LEU A 436 -21.57 -25.84 -24.67
C LEU A 436 -22.88 -26.32 -24.08
N MET A 437 -23.00 -26.43 -22.75
CA MET A 437 -24.29 -26.73 -22.10
C MET A 437 -25.37 -25.68 -22.43
N MET A 438 -24.97 -24.46 -22.78
CA MET A 438 -25.88 -23.36 -23.12
C MET A 438 -26.07 -23.20 -24.63
N ASP A 439 -25.01 -23.43 -25.41
CA ASP A 439 -25.02 -23.34 -26.88
C ASP A 439 -24.28 -24.56 -27.48
N PRO A 440 -24.95 -25.72 -27.57
CA PRO A 440 -24.30 -26.98 -27.96
C PRO A 440 -23.76 -26.98 -29.40
N GLU A 441 -24.35 -26.18 -30.29
CA GLU A 441 -24.00 -26.09 -31.71
C GLU A 441 -22.85 -25.11 -31.99
N ASN A 442 -22.27 -24.52 -30.93
CA ASN A 442 -21.21 -23.52 -31.05
C ASN A 442 -19.87 -24.16 -31.44
N LYS A 443 -19.53 -24.08 -32.73
CA LYS A 443 -18.29 -24.66 -33.27
C LYS A 443 -17.02 -24.12 -32.59
N ASP A 444 -16.97 -22.82 -32.30
CA ASP A 444 -15.79 -22.21 -31.66
C ASP A 444 -15.54 -22.82 -30.28
N LEU A 445 -16.60 -23.08 -29.50
CA LEU A 445 -16.53 -23.74 -28.20
C LEU A 445 -16.14 -25.22 -28.33
N GLN A 446 -16.70 -25.95 -29.30
CA GLN A 446 -16.35 -27.34 -29.56
C GLN A 446 -14.87 -27.50 -29.90
N ASP A 447 -14.38 -26.67 -30.82
CA ASP A 447 -12.98 -26.67 -31.26
C ASP A 447 -12.05 -26.26 -30.11
N ALA A 448 -12.38 -25.20 -29.38
CA ALA A 448 -11.58 -24.74 -28.25
C ALA A 448 -11.51 -25.77 -27.10
N LYS A 449 -12.59 -26.51 -26.85
CA LYS A 449 -12.61 -27.62 -25.89
C LYS A 449 -11.70 -28.76 -26.35
N ARG A 450 -11.83 -29.20 -27.61
CA ARG A 450 -11.00 -30.27 -28.18
C ARG A 450 -9.51 -29.93 -28.11
N ASP A 451 -9.16 -28.68 -28.41
CA ASP A 451 -7.80 -28.16 -28.28
C ASP A 451 -7.30 -28.25 -26.84
N ALA A 452 -8.11 -27.81 -25.87
CA ALA A 452 -7.74 -27.84 -24.44
C ALA A 452 -7.55 -29.27 -23.94
N GLU A 453 -8.42 -30.21 -24.30
CA GLU A 453 -8.28 -31.63 -23.96
C GLU A 453 -7.03 -32.26 -24.57
N THR A 454 -6.70 -31.88 -25.82
CA THR A 454 -5.48 -32.34 -26.49
C THR A 454 -4.24 -31.82 -25.78
N ALA A 455 -4.22 -30.54 -25.41
CA ALA A 455 -3.14 -29.93 -24.64
C ALA A 455 -2.99 -30.56 -23.24
N LEU A 456 -4.11 -30.86 -22.56
CA LEU A 456 -4.11 -31.55 -21.26
C LEU A 456 -3.49 -32.95 -21.36
N ARG A 457 -3.84 -33.73 -22.39
CA ARG A 457 -3.23 -35.05 -22.63
C ARG A 457 -1.74 -34.94 -22.90
N ALA A 458 -1.32 -33.95 -23.68
CA ALA A 458 0.10 -33.69 -23.94
C ALA A 458 0.87 -33.34 -22.67
N ALA A 459 0.33 -32.45 -21.82
CA ALA A 459 0.93 -32.05 -20.55
C ALA A 459 1.08 -33.24 -19.57
N ARG A 460 0.05 -34.09 -19.46
CA ARG A 460 0.11 -35.31 -18.63
C ARG A 460 1.16 -36.30 -19.12
N MET A 461 1.37 -36.41 -20.43
CA MET A 461 2.42 -37.27 -21.01
C MET A 461 3.83 -36.69 -20.79
N SER A 462 4.00 -35.35 -20.79
CA SER A 462 5.29 -34.73 -20.48
C SER A 462 5.67 -34.89 -19.01
N ASP A 463 4.70 -34.73 -18.09
CA ASP A 463 4.93 -34.96 -16.65
C ASP A 463 5.33 -36.42 -16.38
N PHE A 464 4.66 -37.37 -17.05
CA PHE A 464 4.98 -38.79 -16.95
C PHE A 464 6.39 -39.12 -17.50
N ARG A 465 6.86 -38.43 -18.55
CA ARG A 465 8.25 -38.58 -19.05
C ARG A 465 9.27 -37.92 -18.13
N GLY A 466 8.93 -36.79 -17.50
CA GLY A 466 9.80 -36.11 -16.54
C GLY A 466 10.04 -36.93 -15.27
N THR A 467 9.01 -37.59 -14.75
CA THR A 467 9.15 -38.54 -13.64
C THR A 467 9.92 -39.80 -14.04
N PHE A 468 9.65 -40.38 -15.23
CA PHE A 468 10.39 -41.56 -15.70
C PHE A 468 11.89 -41.31 -15.91
N MET A 469 12.27 -40.12 -16.39
CA MET A 469 13.69 -39.74 -16.58
C MET A 469 14.41 -39.45 -15.25
N HIS A 470 13.69 -38.98 -14.22
CA HIS A 470 14.27 -38.78 -12.89
C HIS A 470 14.44 -40.10 -12.11
N GLU A 471 13.61 -41.10 -12.39
CA GLU A 471 13.64 -42.42 -11.73
C GLU A 471 14.59 -43.43 -12.41
N TYR A 472 15.03 -43.15 -13.64
CA TYR A 472 15.94 -44.02 -14.43
C TYR A 472 17.22 -43.31 -14.92
N ALA A 473 17.65 -42.23 -14.27
CA ALA A 473 19.02 -41.75 -14.40
C ALA A 473 19.97 -42.76 -13.72
N ILE A 474 20.26 -43.85 -14.43
CA ILE A 474 21.37 -44.75 -14.11
C ILE A 474 22.63 -43.95 -14.44
N ASP A 475 23.41 -43.63 -13.41
CA ASP A 475 24.75 -43.08 -13.56
C ASP A 475 25.56 -43.96 -14.53
N SER A 476 26.00 -43.38 -15.64
CA SER A 476 26.83 -44.04 -16.64
C SER A 476 28.23 -44.41 -16.13
N ASP A 477 28.54 -44.15 -14.86
CA ASP A 477 29.82 -44.43 -14.23
C ASP A 477 29.92 -45.84 -13.60
N ASP A 478 28.81 -46.54 -13.37
CA ASP A 478 28.82 -47.86 -12.72
C ASP A 478 28.96 -49.07 -13.69
N LEU A 479 28.92 -48.85 -15.00
CA LEU A 479 29.08 -49.93 -16.00
C LEU A 479 30.55 -50.23 -16.37
N CYS A 480 31.53 -49.53 -15.79
CA CYS A 480 32.96 -49.75 -16.06
C CYS A 480 33.71 -50.56 -15.00
N SER A 481 33.02 -51.12 -13.98
CA SER A 481 33.67 -51.95 -12.93
C SER A 481 33.35 -53.45 -12.95
N MET A 482 32.65 -53.94 -13.99
CA MET A 482 32.30 -55.36 -14.16
C MET A 482 32.68 -55.98 -15.53
N MET A 483 33.79 -55.54 -16.11
CA MET A 483 34.59 -56.30 -17.08
C MET A 483 36.06 -56.17 -16.69
#